data_AF-A0A329UNZ3-F1
#
_entry.id   AF-A0A329UNZ3-F1
#
_cell.length_a   1.000
_cell.length_b   1.000
_cell.length_c   1.000
_cell.angle_alpha   90.00
_cell.angle_beta   90.00
_cell.angle_gamma   90.00
#
_symmetry.space_group_name_H-M   'P 1'
#
loop_
_entity.id
_entity.type
_entity.pdbx_description
1 polymer ?
#
loop_
_entity_poly.entity_id
_entity_poly.type
_entity_poly.pdbx_seq_one_letter_code
_entity_poly.pdbx_strand_id
1 'polypeptide(L)'
;MPDETLQAAFEIKTTCDEISRKLLRWHWEKKPGAHSLNALLEHIAQRQQESPEYYERMPDLSGKTSWSQLDTTLCMRVLLDPEKDAARPLDLLGNTEHPGAARRACNAVRTARNEAAHASDRTAGTQAAILFNEAVEALEEGYAGTALRTTELEQYYRMAEDFLDRCGAKKPLASAAPEGQKAAPRSARPRSEGQRKTSGSGSTSRSRSASNGRRNTGGAGRKDANSRRKGSGKRTKKPRTNYAVLGLLAVLLAVGLLLRWFGMKG
;
A
#
# COMPACT_ATOMS: atom_id res chain seq x y z
N MET A 1 11.96 -30.93 -13.79
CA MET A 1 11.02 -30.29 -12.85
C MET A 1 10.40 -29.10 -13.54
N PRO A 2 9.13 -28.75 -13.28
CA PRO A 2 8.69 -27.35 -13.41
C PRO A 2 9.50 -26.47 -12.43
N ASP A 3 9.50 -25.15 -12.63
CA ASP A 3 9.97 -24.25 -11.58
C ASP A 3 8.93 -24.23 -10.45
N GLU A 4 9.26 -24.86 -9.33
CA GLU A 4 8.37 -24.99 -8.16
C GLU A 4 7.92 -23.62 -7.64
N THR A 5 8.73 -22.57 -7.86
CA THR A 5 8.43 -21.17 -7.54
C THR A 5 7.32 -20.60 -8.43
N LEU A 6 7.31 -20.94 -9.72
CA LEU A 6 6.26 -20.50 -10.65
C LEU A 6 4.96 -21.30 -10.45
N GLN A 7 5.08 -22.57 -10.04
CA GLN A 7 3.91 -23.35 -9.61
C GLN A 7 3.29 -22.77 -8.34
N ALA A 8 4.12 -22.43 -7.33
CA ALA A 8 3.67 -21.73 -6.12
C ALA A 8 3.01 -20.39 -6.47
N ALA A 9 3.57 -19.60 -7.40
CA ALA A 9 2.92 -18.37 -7.88
C ALA A 9 1.52 -18.63 -8.48
N PHE A 10 1.34 -19.66 -9.30
CA PHE A 10 0.01 -20.00 -9.82
C PHE A 10 -1.00 -20.38 -8.71
N GLU A 11 -0.55 -21.13 -7.70
CA GLU A 11 -1.34 -21.54 -6.54
C GLU A 11 -1.68 -20.34 -5.63
N ILE A 12 -0.72 -19.44 -5.38
CA ILE A 12 -0.91 -18.18 -4.65
C ILE A 12 -1.94 -17.30 -5.36
N LYS A 13 -1.80 -17.09 -6.68
CA LYS A 13 -2.77 -16.33 -7.48
C LYS A 13 -4.17 -16.91 -7.32
N THR A 14 -4.31 -18.22 -7.45
CA THR A 14 -5.60 -18.92 -7.35
C THR A 14 -6.21 -18.80 -5.95
N THR A 15 -5.39 -18.94 -4.91
CA THR A 15 -5.80 -18.77 -3.51
C THR A 15 -6.25 -17.34 -3.22
N CYS A 16 -5.48 -16.33 -3.68
CA CYS A 16 -5.86 -14.93 -3.56
C CYS A 16 -7.14 -14.62 -4.36
N ASP A 17 -7.32 -15.22 -5.53
CA ASP A 17 -8.51 -15.07 -6.35
C ASP A 17 -9.77 -15.60 -5.63
N GLU A 18 -9.65 -16.70 -4.88
CA GLU A 18 -10.72 -17.24 -4.03
C GLU A 18 -11.02 -16.37 -2.80
N ILE A 19 -9.97 -15.95 -2.07
CA ILE A 19 -10.09 -15.01 -0.95
C ILE A 19 -10.80 -13.73 -1.40
N SER A 20 -10.41 -13.17 -2.56
CA SER A 20 -11.02 -11.96 -3.15
C SER A 20 -12.53 -12.10 -3.35
N ARG A 21 -12.99 -13.24 -3.89
CA ARG A 21 -14.42 -13.54 -4.09
C ARG A 21 -15.15 -13.75 -2.77
N LYS A 22 -14.52 -14.45 -1.81
CA LYS A 22 -15.09 -14.69 -0.47
C LYS A 22 -15.31 -13.38 0.30
N LEU A 23 -14.31 -12.50 0.31
CA LEU A 23 -14.41 -11.18 0.96
C LEU A 23 -15.47 -10.31 0.27
N LEU A 24 -15.47 -10.23 -1.07
CA LEU A 24 -16.51 -9.48 -1.82
C LEU A 24 -17.91 -9.93 -1.43
N ARG A 25 -18.14 -11.25 -1.41
CA ARG A 25 -19.43 -11.84 -1.02
C ARG A 25 -19.81 -11.51 0.41
N TRP A 26 -18.89 -11.69 1.37
CA TRP A 26 -19.16 -11.40 2.78
C TRP A 26 -19.50 -9.92 3.00
N HIS A 27 -18.78 -8.99 2.35
CA HIS A 27 -19.11 -7.57 2.44
C HIS A 27 -20.49 -7.23 1.81
N TRP A 28 -20.87 -7.92 0.74
CA TRP A 28 -22.21 -7.77 0.13
C TRP A 28 -23.32 -8.32 1.04
N GLU A 29 -23.09 -9.46 1.68
CA GLU A 29 -23.98 -10.06 2.70
C GLU A 29 -24.08 -9.22 3.99
N LYS A 30 -23.19 -8.24 4.19
CA LYS A 30 -23.25 -7.26 5.29
C LYS A 30 -23.88 -5.91 4.92
N LYS A 31 -24.09 -5.62 3.63
CA LYS A 31 -24.70 -4.35 3.18
C LYS A 31 -26.24 -4.43 3.29
N PRO A 32 -26.93 -3.45 3.91
CA PRO A 32 -28.39 -3.47 3.99
C PRO A 32 -29.05 -3.49 2.59
N GLY A 33 -29.99 -4.41 2.36
CA GLY A 33 -30.72 -4.53 1.10
C GLY A 33 -30.79 -5.98 0.59
N ALA A 34 -30.74 -6.15 -0.72
CA ALA A 34 -30.78 -7.46 -1.36
C ALA A 34 -29.37 -8.04 -1.57
N HIS A 35 -29.06 -9.18 -0.95
CA HIS A 35 -27.73 -9.81 -0.98
C HIS A 35 -27.52 -10.78 -2.17
N SER A 36 -28.39 -10.75 -3.19
CA SER A 36 -28.26 -11.66 -4.35
C SER A 36 -27.08 -11.26 -5.26
N LEU A 37 -26.60 -12.20 -6.07
CA LEU A 37 -25.57 -11.90 -7.08
C LEU A 37 -26.08 -10.86 -8.09
N ASN A 38 -27.35 -10.97 -8.53
CA ASN A 38 -27.95 -10.00 -9.46
C ASN A 38 -27.97 -8.59 -8.85
N ALA A 39 -28.35 -8.45 -7.57
CA ALA A 39 -28.32 -7.16 -6.89
C ALA A 39 -26.90 -6.57 -6.76
N LEU A 40 -25.87 -7.41 -6.63
CA LEU A 40 -24.47 -6.96 -6.70
C LEU A 40 -24.11 -6.49 -8.12
N LEU A 41 -24.53 -7.20 -9.16
CA LEU A 41 -24.28 -6.82 -10.56
C LEU A 41 -25.01 -5.51 -10.93
N GLU A 42 -26.26 -5.34 -10.48
CA GLU A 42 -27.05 -4.11 -10.60
C GLU A 42 -26.37 -2.94 -9.87
N HIS A 43 -25.92 -3.15 -8.63
CA HIS A 43 -25.15 -2.17 -7.86
C HIS A 43 -23.85 -1.78 -8.58
N ILE A 44 -23.09 -2.74 -9.11
CA ILE A 44 -21.88 -2.46 -9.90
C ILE A 44 -22.21 -1.65 -11.17
N ALA A 45 -23.32 -1.97 -11.85
CA ALA A 45 -23.78 -1.25 -13.04
C ALA A 45 -24.23 0.19 -12.73
N GLN A 46 -24.78 0.45 -11.54
CA GLN A 46 -25.01 1.81 -11.04
C GLN A 46 -23.68 2.54 -10.78
N ARG A 47 -22.74 1.90 -10.08
CA ARG A 47 -21.43 2.50 -9.75
C ARG A 47 -20.60 2.79 -11.00
N GLN A 48 -20.73 1.99 -12.06
CA GLN A 48 -20.21 2.28 -13.40
C GLN A 48 -20.72 3.61 -13.97
N GLN A 49 -22.01 3.91 -13.83
CA GLN A 49 -22.62 5.16 -14.30
C GLN A 49 -22.21 6.36 -13.42
N GLU A 50 -22.08 6.15 -12.10
CA GLU A 50 -21.63 7.20 -11.16
C GLU A 50 -20.15 7.56 -11.28
N SER A 51 -19.31 6.67 -11.81
CA SER A 51 -17.84 6.85 -11.85
C SER A 51 -17.18 6.14 -13.04
N PRO A 52 -17.53 6.51 -14.30
CA PRO A 52 -17.10 5.80 -15.50
C PRO A 52 -15.58 5.74 -15.65
N GLU A 53 -14.83 6.80 -15.32
CA GLU A 53 -13.36 6.80 -15.41
C GLU A 53 -12.68 5.67 -14.59
N TYR A 54 -13.27 5.26 -13.47
CA TYR A 54 -12.69 4.23 -12.61
C TYR A 54 -13.05 2.81 -13.07
N TYR A 55 -14.27 2.67 -13.57
CA TYR A 55 -14.83 1.39 -13.98
C TYR A 55 -14.72 1.12 -15.50
N GLU A 56 -14.20 2.07 -16.30
CA GLU A 56 -13.91 1.98 -17.74
C GLU A 56 -13.29 0.62 -18.12
N ARG A 57 -12.28 0.21 -17.35
CA ARG A 57 -11.48 -1.01 -17.61
C ARG A 57 -11.92 -2.19 -16.77
N MET A 58 -13.23 -2.35 -16.53
CA MET A 58 -13.74 -3.57 -15.90
C MET A 58 -13.93 -4.69 -16.93
N PRO A 59 -13.78 -5.96 -16.52
CA PRO A 59 -14.16 -7.10 -17.34
C PRO A 59 -15.68 -7.15 -17.51
N ASP A 60 -16.14 -7.75 -18.61
CA ASP A 60 -17.56 -7.92 -18.88
C ASP A 60 -18.24 -8.82 -17.84
N LEU A 61 -19.41 -8.36 -17.38
CA LEU A 61 -20.26 -9.00 -16.37
C LEU A 61 -21.55 -9.57 -16.97
N SER A 62 -21.73 -9.44 -18.28
CA SER A 62 -22.84 -10.04 -19.02
C SER A 62 -22.88 -11.56 -18.84
N GLY A 63 -24.06 -12.10 -18.57
CA GLY A 63 -24.26 -13.55 -18.43
C GLY A 63 -23.61 -14.21 -17.19
N LYS A 64 -23.09 -13.45 -16.23
CA LYS A 64 -22.53 -14.00 -14.99
C LYS A 64 -23.65 -14.50 -14.07
N THR A 65 -23.62 -15.80 -13.75
CA THR A 65 -24.64 -16.49 -12.94
C THR A 65 -24.10 -17.09 -11.64
N SER A 66 -22.78 -17.09 -11.42
CA SER A 66 -22.18 -17.53 -10.15
C SER A 66 -21.09 -16.60 -9.62
N TRP A 67 -20.93 -16.58 -8.29
CA TRP A 67 -19.83 -15.89 -7.60
C TRP A 67 -18.44 -16.34 -8.09
N SER A 68 -18.29 -17.60 -8.50
CA SER A 68 -17.03 -18.15 -9.02
C SER A 68 -16.65 -17.61 -10.41
N GLN A 69 -17.61 -17.13 -11.21
CA GLN A 69 -17.36 -16.52 -12.52
C GLN A 69 -16.96 -15.04 -12.43
N LEU A 70 -17.02 -14.42 -11.24
CA LEU A 70 -16.58 -13.05 -11.03
C LEU A 70 -15.05 -12.97 -11.14
N ASP A 71 -14.60 -12.07 -12.02
CA ASP A 71 -13.18 -11.74 -12.14
C ASP A 71 -12.69 -11.05 -10.85
N THR A 72 -11.43 -11.27 -10.52
CA THR A 72 -10.86 -10.82 -9.25
C THR A 72 -10.26 -9.42 -9.32
N THR A 73 -9.97 -8.92 -10.53
CA THR A 73 -9.72 -7.50 -10.77
C THR A 73 -10.96 -6.67 -10.48
N LEU A 74 -12.16 -7.17 -10.83
CA LEU A 74 -13.43 -6.62 -10.36
C LEU A 74 -13.50 -6.68 -8.83
N CYS A 75 -13.36 -7.87 -8.23
CA CYS A 75 -13.49 -8.06 -6.79
C CYS A 75 -12.63 -7.07 -5.99
N MET A 76 -11.36 -6.91 -6.40
CA MET A 76 -10.44 -6.02 -5.71
C MET A 76 -10.67 -4.54 -6.01
N ARG A 77 -11.29 -4.15 -7.14
CA ARG A 77 -11.74 -2.75 -7.34
C ARG A 77 -12.97 -2.41 -6.51
N VAL A 78 -13.97 -3.30 -6.48
CA VAL A 78 -15.22 -3.09 -5.73
C VAL A 78 -14.97 -3.09 -4.23
N LEU A 79 -14.03 -3.92 -3.73
CA LEU A 79 -13.56 -3.84 -2.35
C LEU A 79 -12.72 -2.57 -2.09
N LEU A 80 -11.71 -2.26 -2.92
CA LEU A 80 -10.73 -1.22 -2.59
C LEU A 80 -11.10 0.21 -2.98
N ASP A 81 -12.35 0.46 -3.39
CA ASP A 81 -13.05 1.74 -3.67
C ASP A 81 -12.15 3.00 -3.57
N PRO A 82 -11.88 3.67 -4.71
CA PRO A 82 -10.70 4.53 -4.88
C PRO A 82 -10.83 5.82 -4.11
N GLU A 83 -9.72 6.27 -3.51
CA GLU A 83 -9.64 7.56 -2.78
C GLU A 83 -9.56 8.75 -3.74
N LYS A 84 -10.55 8.88 -4.65
CA LYS A 84 -10.86 10.13 -5.36
C LYS A 84 -11.79 11.04 -4.56
N ASP A 85 -12.57 10.49 -3.62
CA ASP A 85 -13.46 11.27 -2.75
C ASP A 85 -13.47 10.74 -1.32
N ALA A 86 -12.53 11.22 -0.49
CA ALA A 86 -12.42 10.85 0.92
C ALA A 86 -13.56 11.39 1.80
N ALA A 87 -14.55 12.09 1.23
CA ALA A 87 -15.78 12.47 1.90
C ALA A 87 -16.94 11.49 1.63
N ARG A 88 -16.76 10.49 0.75
CA ARG A 88 -17.73 9.40 0.54
C ARG A 88 -17.39 8.19 1.42
N PRO A 89 -18.40 7.49 1.96
CA PRO A 89 -18.17 6.23 2.65
C PRO A 89 -17.71 5.15 1.66
N LEU A 90 -16.78 4.31 2.12
CA LEU A 90 -16.34 3.10 1.42
C LEU A 90 -17.52 2.19 1.07
N ASP A 91 -17.81 2.04 -0.22
CA ASP A 91 -19.03 1.39 -0.74
C ASP A 91 -19.36 0.05 -0.07
N LEU A 92 -18.36 -0.85 0.01
CA LEU A 92 -18.48 -2.16 0.66
C LEU A 92 -17.64 -2.31 1.94
N LEU A 93 -16.43 -1.75 2.00
CA LEU A 93 -15.55 -1.87 3.19
C LEU A 93 -16.06 -1.07 4.40
N GLY A 94 -16.90 -0.05 4.19
CA GLY A 94 -17.33 0.89 5.24
C GLY A 94 -18.23 0.28 6.32
N ASN A 95 -18.84 -0.88 6.04
CA ASN A 95 -19.78 -1.55 6.95
C ASN A 95 -19.11 -2.55 7.92
N THR A 96 -17.81 -2.37 8.19
CA THR A 96 -17.04 -3.23 9.11
C THR A 96 -16.63 -2.49 10.37
N GLU A 97 -16.35 -3.23 11.44
CA GLU A 97 -15.86 -2.66 12.70
C GLU A 97 -14.44 -2.09 12.56
N HIS A 98 -13.63 -2.63 11.64
CA HIS A 98 -12.22 -2.28 11.44
C HIS A 98 -11.91 -1.99 9.95
N PRO A 99 -12.52 -0.96 9.33
CA PRO A 99 -12.42 -0.72 7.88
C PRO A 99 -10.98 -0.43 7.42
N GLY A 100 -10.13 0.14 8.30
CA GLY A 100 -8.71 0.33 8.02
C GLY A 100 -7.91 -0.97 7.94
N ALA A 101 -8.25 -1.99 8.75
CA ALA A 101 -7.61 -3.30 8.70
C ALA A 101 -8.14 -4.12 7.51
N ALA A 102 -9.46 -4.11 7.28
CA ALA A 102 -10.05 -4.70 6.08
C ALA A 102 -9.47 -4.10 4.77
N ARG A 103 -9.22 -2.77 4.72
CA ARG A 103 -8.53 -2.14 3.59
C ARG A 103 -7.05 -2.57 3.47
N ARG A 104 -6.33 -2.82 4.58
CA ARG A 104 -4.96 -3.37 4.54
C ARG A 104 -4.96 -4.80 3.99
N ALA A 105 -5.80 -5.67 4.54
CA ALA A 105 -5.97 -7.06 4.12
C ALA A 105 -6.24 -7.18 2.61
N CYS A 106 -7.26 -6.47 2.10
CA CYS A 106 -7.57 -6.45 0.68
C CYS A 106 -6.42 -5.86 -0.17
N ASN A 107 -5.67 -4.88 0.31
CA ASN A 107 -4.50 -4.40 -0.42
C ASN A 107 -3.39 -5.44 -0.49
N ALA A 108 -3.07 -6.12 0.62
CA ALA A 108 -2.05 -7.16 0.66
C ALA A 108 -2.40 -8.34 -0.27
N VAL A 109 -3.64 -8.85 -0.20
CA VAL A 109 -4.16 -9.89 -1.12
C VAL A 109 -4.04 -9.45 -2.58
N ARG A 110 -4.37 -8.19 -2.91
CA ARG A 110 -4.20 -7.66 -4.28
C ARG A 110 -2.73 -7.63 -4.70
N THR A 111 -1.82 -7.22 -3.82
CA THR A 111 -0.38 -7.15 -4.12
C THR A 111 0.19 -8.54 -4.35
N ALA A 112 -0.07 -9.49 -3.45
CA ALA A 112 0.33 -10.89 -3.59
C ALA A 112 -0.21 -11.52 -4.89
N ARG A 113 -1.51 -11.33 -5.17
CA ARG A 113 -2.16 -11.81 -6.40
C ARG A 113 -1.51 -11.23 -7.66
N ASN A 114 -1.17 -9.94 -7.66
CA ASN A 114 -0.61 -9.28 -8.83
C ASN A 114 0.85 -9.67 -9.09
N GLU A 115 1.67 -9.82 -8.04
CA GLU A 115 3.02 -10.38 -8.17
C GLU A 115 2.94 -11.81 -8.73
N ALA A 116 2.10 -12.65 -8.11
CA ALA A 116 1.84 -14.02 -8.53
C ALA A 116 1.32 -14.15 -9.98
N ALA A 117 0.48 -13.22 -10.44
CA ALA A 117 -0.06 -13.19 -11.80
C ALA A 117 0.93 -12.66 -12.87
N HIS A 118 2.05 -12.08 -12.45
CA HIS A 118 3.10 -11.55 -13.33
C HIS A 118 4.46 -12.25 -13.14
N ALA A 119 4.53 -13.29 -12.31
CA ALA A 119 5.76 -14.03 -12.05
C ALA A 119 6.29 -14.74 -13.32
N SER A 120 7.40 -14.22 -13.85
CA SER A 120 8.12 -14.77 -15.00
C SER A 120 9.36 -15.60 -14.63
N ASP A 121 9.82 -15.47 -13.39
CA ASP A 121 11.02 -16.15 -12.87
C ASP A 121 10.92 -16.39 -11.35
N ARG A 122 11.90 -17.14 -10.82
CA ARG A 122 12.02 -17.48 -9.40
C ARG A 122 12.03 -16.27 -8.47
N THR A 123 12.54 -15.10 -8.88
CA THR A 123 12.56 -13.91 -8.00
C THR A 123 11.13 -13.44 -7.73
N ALA A 124 10.33 -13.29 -8.77
CA ALA A 124 8.94 -12.86 -8.67
C ALA A 124 8.05 -13.92 -7.99
N GLY A 125 8.27 -15.22 -8.26
CA GLY A 125 7.57 -16.29 -7.53
C GLY A 125 7.90 -16.31 -6.03
N THR A 126 9.16 -16.07 -5.66
CA THR A 126 9.60 -15.97 -4.26
C THR A 126 8.98 -14.74 -3.59
N GLN A 127 8.95 -13.60 -4.29
CA GLN A 127 8.32 -12.37 -3.81
C GLN A 127 6.80 -12.54 -3.63
N ALA A 128 6.13 -13.29 -4.51
CA ALA A 128 4.72 -13.63 -4.38
C ALA A 128 4.43 -14.46 -3.10
N ALA A 129 5.28 -15.42 -2.74
CA ALA A 129 5.14 -16.20 -1.52
C ALA A 129 5.32 -15.35 -0.25
N ILE A 130 6.29 -14.43 -0.26
CA ILE A 130 6.50 -13.45 0.82
C ILE A 130 5.28 -12.55 0.99
N LEU A 131 4.78 -11.96 -0.11
CA LEU A 131 3.58 -11.12 -0.10
C LEU A 131 2.32 -11.89 0.30
N PHE A 132 2.25 -13.20 0.00
CA PHE A 132 1.14 -14.04 0.44
C PHE A 132 1.16 -14.23 1.96
N ASN A 133 2.32 -14.50 2.57
CA ASN A 133 2.44 -14.54 4.05
C ASN A 133 2.01 -13.20 4.68
N GLU A 134 2.52 -12.07 4.17
CA GLU A 134 2.09 -10.73 4.62
C GLU A 134 0.58 -10.50 4.44
N ALA A 135 -0.03 -11.08 3.39
CA ALA A 135 -1.46 -11.04 3.18
C ALA A 135 -2.24 -11.90 4.19
N VAL A 136 -1.74 -13.06 4.63
CA VAL A 136 -2.39 -13.87 5.67
C VAL A 136 -2.36 -13.14 7.03
N GLU A 137 -1.23 -12.53 7.39
CA GLU A 137 -1.10 -11.71 8.61
C GLU A 137 -2.09 -10.51 8.58
N ALA A 138 -2.22 -9.84 7.43
CA ALA A 138 -3.21 -8.77 7.27
C ALA A 138 -4.67 -9.28 7.24
N LEU A 139 -4.93 -10.49 6.73
CA LEU A 139 -6.24 -11.13 6.75
C LEU A 139 -6.67 -11.54 8.17
N GLU A 140 -5.73 -11.91 9.05
CA GLU A 140 -6.01 -12.10 10.47
C GLU A 140 -6.43 -10.78 11.12
N GLU A 141 -5.62 -9.72 11.00
CA GLU A 141 -5.93 -8.39 11.55
C GLU A 141 -7.26 -7.81 11.00
N GLY A 142 -7.57 -8.07 9.73
CA GLY A 142 -8.74 -7.53 9.05
C GLY A 142 -10.03 -8.35 9.20
N TYR A 143 -9.95 -9.67 9.37
CA TYR A 143 -11.08 -10.58 9.18
C TYR A 143 -11.18 -11.79 10.12
N ALA A 144 -10.27 -11.96 11.09
CA ALA A 144 -10.40 -13.02 12.09
C ALA A 144 -11.74 -12.93 12.84
N GLY A 145 -12.45 -14.06 12.94
CA GLY A 145 -13.74 -14.15 13.61
C GLY A 145 -14.92 -13.49 12.87
N THR A 146 -14.70 -12.90 11.69
CA THR A 146 -15.73 -12.15 10.95
C THR A 146 -16.00 -12.71 9.55
N ALA A 147 -15.11 -12.51 8.59
CA ALA A 147 -15.18 -13.11 7.25
C ALA A 147 -14.42 -14.44 7.15
N LEU A 148 -13.45 -14.65 8.05
CA LEU A 148 -12.64 -15.86 8.14
C LEU A 148 -12.79 -16.53 9.50
N ARG A 149 -13.08 -17.83 9.48
CA ARG A 149 -13.06 -18.69 10.67
C ARG A 149 -11.60 -19.02 11.01
N THR A 150 -11.31 -19.32 12.27
CA THR A 150 -9.97 -19.67 12.76
C THR A 150 -9.33 -20.79 11.93
N THR A 151 -10.10 -21.85 11.62
CA THR A 151 -9.63 -22.99 10.81
C THR A 151 -9.27 -22.62 9.36
N GLU A 152 -9.79 -21.52 8.83
CA GLU A 152 -9.51 -21.04 7.48
C GLU A 152 -8.25 -20.15 7.47
N LEU A 153 -8.03 -19.36 8.53
CA LEU A 153 -6.77 -18.66 8.75
C LEU A 153 -5.63 -19.65 9.02
N GLU A 154 -5.85 -20.68 9.84
CA GLU A 154 -4.89 -21.78 10.02
C GLU A 154 -4.54 -22.47 8.70
N GLN A 155 -5.51 -22.70 7.82
CA GLN A 155 -5.27 -23.25 6.49
C GLN A 155 -4.39 -22.31 5.66
N TYR A 156 -4.71 -21.01 5.61
CA TYR A 156 -3.93 -20.05 4.84
C TYR A 156 -2.50 -19.86 5.40
N TYR A 157 -2.30 -19.93 6.72
CA TYR A 157 -0.95 -19.91 7.31
C TYR A 157 -0.14 -21.14 6.90
N ARG A 158 -0.72 -22.35 6.93
CA ARG A 158 -0.03 -23.58 6.46
C ARG A 158 0.31 -23.51 4.97
N MET A 159 -0.56 -22.93 4.15
CA MET A 159 -0.29 -22.69 2.72
C MET A 159 0.83 -21.66 2.53
N ALA A 160 0.86 -20.59 3.33
CA ALA A 160 1.93 -19.60 3.26
C ALA A 160 3.29 -20.20 3.62
N GLU A 161 3.35 -21.08 4.63
CA GLU A 161 4.59 -21.77 5.01
C GLU A 161 5.06 -22.77 3.95
N ASP A 162 4.16 -23.56 3.35
CA ASP A 162 4.47 -24.41 2.19
C ASP A 162 5.02 -23.61 1.00
N PHE A 163 4.38 -22.49 0.63
CA PHE A 163 4.85 -21.63 -0.45
C PHE A 163 6.22 -21.00 -0.16
N LEU A 164 6.48 -20.57 1.08
CA LEU A 164 7.77 -20.02 1.48
C LEU A 164 8.88 -21.09 1.37
N ASP A 165 8.66 -22.28 1.90
CA ASP A 165 9.62 -23.39 1.86
C ASP A 165 9.92 -23.83 0.41
N ARG A 166 8.88 -24.00 -0.43
CA ARG A 166 9.02 -24.34 -1.86
C ARG A 166 9.82 -23.30 -2.65
N CYS A 167 9.66 -22.02 -2.33
CA CYS A 167 10.45 -20.95 -2.96
C CYS A 167 11.88 -20.87 -2.41
N GLY A 168 12.17 -21.49 -1.26
CA GLY A 168 13.39 -21.27 -0.48
C GLY A 168 13.42 -19.90 0.22
N ALA A 169 12.26 -19.28 0.41
CA ALA A 169 12.10 -18.00 1.08
C ALA A 169 12.16 -18.19 2.60
N LYS A 170 13.12 -17.56 3.27
CA LYS A 170 13.06 -17.47 4.73
C LYS A 170 12.00 -16.46 5.13
N LYS A 171 11.03 -16.90 5.94
CA LYS A 171 9.95 -16.07 6.52
C LYS A 171 10.53 -14.74 7.03
N PRO A 172 10.06 -13.57 6.54
CA PRO A 172 10.55 -12.28 7.01
C PRO A 172 10.37 -12.18 8.53
N LEU A 173 11.46 -11.98 9.27
CA LEU A 173 11.45 -12.06 10.74
C LEU A 173 10.88 -10.78 11.39
N ALA A 174 9.65 -10.42 11.05
CA ALA A 174 8.88 -9.30 11.59
C ALA A 174 8.46 -9.48 13.07
N SER A 175 9.09 -10.40 13.82
CA SER A 175 9.00 -10.52 15.27
C SER A 175 10.20 -11.23 15.94
N ALA A 176 11.35 -11.35 15.27
CA ALA A 176 12.60 -11.75 15.94
C ALA A 176 13.55 -10.56 16.07
N ALA A 177 13.67 -10.02 17.28
CA ALA A 177 14.84 -9.21 17.62
C ALA A 177 16.09 -10.08 17.43
N PRO A 178 17.18 -9.58 16.82
CA PRO A 178 18.33 -10.41 16.51
C PRO A 178 19.01 -10.88 17.81
N GLU A 179 18.89 -12.17 18.12
CA GLU A 179 19.62 -12.78 19.23
C GLU A 179 21.13 -12.55 19.06
N GLY A 180 21.79 -12.24 20.18
CA GLY A 180 23.04 -11.49 20.18
C GLY A 180 24.18 -12.16 19.43
N GLN A 181 24.43 -11.74 18.18
CA GLN A 181 25.73 -11.94 17.54
C GLN A 181 26.79 -11.21 18.37
N LYS A 182 27.60 -12.00 19.07
CA LYS A 182 28.54 -11.55 20.11
C LYS A 182 29.52 -10.53 19.54
N ALA A 183 29.61 -9.37 20.19
CA ALA A 183 30.55 -8.33 19.78
C ALA A 183 32.00 -8.79 19.95
N ALA A 184 32.72 -8.94 18.83
CA ALA A 184 34.17 -9.03 18.83
C ALA A 184 34.80 -7.66 19.16
N PRO A 185 35.96 -7.60 19.84
CA PRO A 185 36.48 -6.37 20.41
C PRO A 185 37.06 -5.41 19.36
N ARG A 186 37.00 -4.11 19.67
CA ARG A 186 37.60 -3.02 18.87
C ARG A 186 39.13 -3.16 18.80
N SER A 187 39.69 -3.18 17.59
CA SER A 187 41.04 -2.66 17.33
C SER A 187 40.95 -1.15 17.02
N ALA A 188 42.02 -0.39 17.29
CA ALA A 188 42.00 1.07 17.20
C ALA A 188 43.29 1.67 16.64
N ARG A 189 43.14 2.87 16.03
CA ARG A 189 44.20 3.80 15.58
C ARG A 189 45.07 3.33 14.40
N PRO A 190 45.84 4.25 13.75
CA PRO A 190 45.96 5.70 14.01
C PRO A 190 45.56 6.61 12.84
N ARG A 191 45.43 7.91 13.14
CA ARG A 191 45.53 9.02 12.16
C ARG A 191 46.97 9.10 11.62
N SER A 192 47.11 9.54 10.37
CA SER A 192 48.33 10.18 9.85
C SER A 192 48.01 11.60 9.36
N GLU A 193 49.01 12.47 9.26
CA GLU A 193 48.83 13.92 9.14
C GLU A 193 49.83 14.53 8.14
N GLY A 194 49.37 15.49 7.33
CA GLY A 194 50.13 16.19 6.29
C GLY A 194 49.16 16.99 5.39
N GLN A 195 49.14 18.33 5.26
CA GLN A 195 50.21 19.35 5.21
C GLN A 195 51.01 19.24 3.89
N ARG A 196 51.10 20.24 2.99
CA ARG A 196 50.92 21.73 3.06
C ARG A 196 50.53 22.33 1.67
N LYS A 197 49.92 23.53 1.69
CA LYS A 197 50.08 24.78 0.84
C LYS A 197 50.86 24.72 -0.51
N THR A 198 50.65 25.55 -1.56
CA THR A 198 50.05 26.92 -1.72
C THR A 198 49.81 27.33 -3.21
N SER A 199 49.04 28.42 -3.45
CA SER A 199 49.02 29.34 -4.66
C SER A 199 48.66 28.78 -6.06
N GLY A 200 48.10 29.56 -7.03
CA GLY A 200 47.50 30.92 -6.98
C GLY A 200 47.39 31.65 -8.35
N SER A 201 46.50 32.66 -8.46
CA SER A 201 46.41 33.74 -9.49
C SER A 201 45.87 33.47 -10.92
N GLY A 202 45.39 34.54 -11.61
CA GLY A 202 45.11 34.65 -13.07
C GLY A 202 43.68 34.34 -13.56
N SER A 203 42.69 35.24 -13.65
CA SER A 203 42.49 36.32 -14.65
C SER A 203 42.97 36.00 -16.09
N THR A 204 42.16 36.10 -17.14
CA THR A 204 41.63 37.36 -17.74
C THR A 204 40.53 37.07 -18.81
N SER A 205 39.76 38.08 -19.22
CA SER A 205 38.64 38.00 -20.19
C SER A 205 38.97 38.46 -21.63
N ARG A 206 38.19 37.99 -22.61
CA ARG A 206 37.81 38.60 -23.92
C ARG A 206 36.87 37.60 -24.66
N SER A 207 35.66 37.87 -25.16
CA SER A 207 34.93 39.04 -25.71
C SER A 207 35.06 39.24 -27.23
N ARG A 208 33.91 39.12 -27.96
CA ARG A 208 33.52 39.65 -29.30
C ARG A 208 32.88 38.57 -30.21
N SER A 209 32.00 38.85 -31.17
CA SER A 209 30.95 39.90 -31.34
C SER A 209 30.23 39.72 -32.70
N ALA A 210 28.92 40.02 -32.78
CA ALA A 210 28.14 40.28 -34.03
C ALA A 210 28.01 39.09 -35.04
N SER A 211 27.10 39.02 -36.02
CA SER A 211 25.75 39.59 -36.31
C SER A 211 25.12 38.73 -37.47
N ASN A 212 24.01 38.98 -38.17
CA ASN A 212 23.02 40.07 -38.30
C ASN A 212 21.70 39.52 -38.93
N GLY A 213 20.63 40.34 -39.02
CA GLY A 213 19.43 40.08 -39.86
C GLY A 213 18.24 39.48 -39.09
N ARG A 214 17.10 40.13 -38.80
CA ARG A 214 16.29 41.24 -39.40
C ARG A 214 15.23 40.80 -40.42
N ARG A 215 13.97 40.66 -39.96
CA ARG A 215 12.76 41.25 -40.56
C ARG A 215 11.58 41.27 -39.57
N ASN A 216 10.50 41.97 -39.94
CA ASN A 216 9.50 42.54 -39.03
C ASN A 216 8.10 42.53 -39.68
N THR A 217 7.04 42.23 -38.92
CA THR A 217 5.65 42.71 -39.11
C THR A 217 4.77 42.39 -37.89
N GLY A 218 3.85 43.29 -37.52
CA GLY A 218 2.67 43.00 -36.67
C GLY A 218 2.89 43.01 -35.13
N GLY A 219 2.25 43.86 -34.32
CA GLY A 219 1.50 45.09 -34.66
C GLY A 219 0.17 45.37 -33.94
N ALA A 220 -0.02 45.03 -32.65
CA ALA A 220 -1.17 45.48 -31.85
C ALA A 220 -0.91 45.37 -30.33
N GLY A 221 -1.73 46.00 -29.47
CA GLY A 221 -1.95 45.49 -28.10
C GLY A 221 -1.36 46.23 -26.86
N ARG A 222 -1.34 47.57 -26.85
CA ARG A 222 -1.32 48.48 -25.67
C ARG A 222 -0.99 47.93 -24.23
N LYS A 223 0.02 48.57 -23.62
CA LYS A 223 0.04 49.20 -22.27
C LYS A 223 0.26 48.38 -20.96
N ASP A 224 1.35 48.81 -20.30
CA ASP A 224 1.45 49.26 -18.89
C ASP A 224 1.67 48.28 -17.71
N ALA A 225 2.24 48.86 -16.64
CA ALA A 225 2.31 48.39 -15.24
C ALA A 225 3.13 47.13 -14.89
N ASN A 226 4.45 47.29 -14.94
CA ASN A 226 5.39 46.73 -13.95
C ASN A 226 4.76 46.57 -12.55
N SER A 227 4.59 45.33 -12.08
CA SER A 227 4.38 45.05 -10.66
C SER A 227 5.16 43.81 -10.19
N ARG A 228 5.95 43.99 -9.12
CA ARG A 228 6.76 42.93 -8.52
C ARG A 228 5.85 41.93 -7.79
N ARG A 229 5.98 40.63 -8.07
CA ARG A 229 5.75 39.58 -7.06
C ARG A 229 6.94 38.63 -6.97
N LYS A 230 7.55 38.59 -5.78
CA LYS A 230 8.55 37.57 -5.41
C LYS A 230 7.88 36.20 -5.43
N GLY A 231 8.59 35.17 -5.87
CA GLY A 231 8.10 33.79 -5.78
C GLY A 231 8.01 33.29 -4.33
N SER A 232 7.17 32.29 -4.11
CA SER A 232 7.25 31.44 -2.91
C SER A 232 6.95 29.99 -3.29
N GLY A 233 7.93 29.10 -3.09
CA GLY A 233 7.74 27.67 -3.33
C GLY A 233 6.95 27.04 -2.17
N LYS A 234 5.80 26.43 -2.46
CA LYS A 234 5.05 25.63 -1.47
C LYS A 234 5.81 24.34 -1.13
N ARG A 235 6.73 24.42 -0.16
CA ARG A 235 7.32 23.24 0.48
C ARG A 235 6.20 22.45 1.17
N THR A 236 6.09 21.16 0.85
CA THR A 236 5.22 20.22 1.57
C THR A 236 5.63 20.16 3.03
N LYS A 237 4.67 20.40 3.94
CA LYS A 237 4.91 20.26 5.38
C LYS A 237 4.72 18.78 5.75
N LYS A 238 5.77 18.14 6.26
CA LYS A 238 5.64 16.85 6.95
C LYS A 238 4.64 17.01 8.12
N PRO A 239 3.85 15.97 8.46
CA PRO A 239 2.99 16.01 9.64
C PRO A 239 3.85 16.30 10.88
N ARG A 240 3.40 17.26 11.70
CA ARG A 240 4.04 17.56 12.99
C ARG A 240 3.27 16.79 14.06
N THR A 241 3.93 15.84 14.71
CA THR A 241 3.36 15.09 15.82
C THR A 241 2.94 16.05 16.93
N ASN A 242 1.64 16.06 17.27
CA ASN A 242 1.10 16.96 18.28
C ASN A 242 1.40 16.38 19.68
N TYR A 243 2.56 16.74 20.24
CA TYR A 243 3.00 16.31 21.57
C TYR A 243 1.99 16.59 22.70
N ALA A 244 1.11 17.59 22.55
CA ALA A 244 0.02 17.83 23.48
C ALA A 244 -1.00 16.67 23.55
N VAL A 245 -1.29 16.01 22.41
CA VAL A 245 -2.20 14.85 22.36
C VAL A 245 -1.53 13.61 22.96
N LEU A 246 -0.25 13.40 22.67
CA LEU A 246 0.56 12.34 23.31
C LEU A 246 0.66 12.54 24.83
N GLY A 247 0.84 13.76 25.30
CA GLY A 247 0.84 14.09 26.73
C GLY A 247 -0.50 13.78 27.40
N LEU A 248 -1.62 14.16 26.79
CA LEU A 248 -2.96 13.83 27.30
C LEU A 248 -3.19 12.32 27.39
N LEU A 249 -2.83 11.57 26.34
CA LEU A 249 -2.95 10.11 26.32
C LEU A 249 -2.08 9.44 27.40
N ALA A 250 -0.84 9.92 27.59
CA ALA A 250 0.05 9.40 28.63
C ALA A 250 -0.50 9.65 30.06
N VAL A 251 -1.09 10.83 30.31
CA VAL A 251 -1.73 11.15 31.60
C VAL A 251 -2.95 10.26 31.85
N LEU A 252 -3.82 10.07 30.86
CA LEU A 252 -5.00 9.19 30.99
C LEU A 252 -4.60 7.74 31.28
N LEU A 253 -3.56 7.23 30.62
CA LEU A 253 -3.04 5.88 30.82
C LEU A 253 -2.43 5.73 32.24
N ALA A 254 -1.68 6.72 32.71
CA ALA A 254 -1.14 6.75 34.08
C ALA A 254 -2.24 6.78 35.15
N VAL A 255 -3.31 7.57 34.96
CA VAL A 255 -4.48 7.61 35.85
C VAL A 255 -5.20 6.25 35.87
N GLY A 256 -5.41 5.62 34.71
CA GLY A 256 -6.00 4.28 34.63
C GLY A 256 -5.20 3.20 35.38
N LEU A 257 -3.86 3.25 35.28
CA LEU A 257 -2.97 2.35 36.03
C LEU A 257 -3.00 2.61 37.55
N LEU A 258 -3.04 3.87 37.97
CA LEU A 258 -3.15 4.24 39.40
C LEU A 258 -4.48 3.78 40.00
N LEU A 259 -5.61 4.01 39.30
CA LEU A 259 -6.93 3.54 39.73
C LEU A 259 -6.96 2.00 39.85
N ARG A 260 -6.34 1.28 38.90
CA ARG A 260 -6.21 -0.19 38.98
C ARG A 260 -5.34 -0.65 40.15
N TRP A 261 -4.27 0.07 40.48
CA TRP A 261 -3.37 -0.28 41.59
C TRP A 261 -4.02 -0.06 42.97
N PHE A 262 -4.80 1.02 43.14
CA PHE A 262 -5.57 1.24 44.37
C PHE A 262 -6.79 0.33 44.47
N GLY A 263 -7.47 0.04 43.35
CA GLY A 263 -8.61 -0.88 43.30
C GLY A 263 -8.27 -2.36 43.54
N MET A 264 -6.98 -2.72 43.64
CA MET A 264 -6.50 -4.06 44.02
C MET A 264 -6.04 -4.14 45.49
N LYS A 265 -6.46 -3.19 46.34
CA LYS A 265 -6.14 -3.13 47.79
C LYS A 265 -7.37 -2.88 48.68
N GLY A 266 -8.58 -3.05 48.15
CA GLY A 266 -9.84 -3.11 48.90
C GLY A 266 -10.36 -4.53 48.96
#